data_AF-A0A2G9Z4M9-F1
#
_entry.id   AF-A0A2G9Z4M9-F1
#
_cell.length_a   1.000
_cell.length_b   1.000
_cell.length_c   1.000
_cell.angle_alpha   90.00
_cell.angle_beta   90.00
_cell.angle_gamma   90.00
#
_symmetry.space_group_name_H-M   'P 1'
#
loop_
_entity.id
_entity.type
_entity.pdbx_description
1 polymer ?
#
loop_
_entity_poly.entity_id
_entity_poly.type
_entity_poly.pdbx_seq_one_letter_code
_entity_poly.pdbx_strand_id
1 'polypeptide(L)'
;MASQIAHIIYAKKYLEKHPLPNGEKDLFILGCVFPDIRRLAENLTRKGTHMAFDHIDLNFAGLTSFRAGWKFHLYCDMKREEILNKYDFYKIAGEAGKSWQANKMLEDELLYDVYNNWEKLVHYFNNAPMVELSAGVSRPSFELWYAIVARYIEKQPDDRTMHIFVSKQPAFKKADIIMARIAELRKNKLAIEILKKVVEEII
;
A
#
# COMPACT_ATOMS: atom_id res chain seq x y z
N MET A 1 -4.39 5.19 6.26
CA MET A 1 -3.43 4.22 5.67
C MET A 1 -3.86 3.83 4.26
N ALA A 2 -2.95 3.52 3.33
CA ALA A 2 -3.27 3.07 1.97
C ALA A 2 -3.13 1.53 1.83
N SER A 3 -3.29 1.01 0.61
CA SER A 3 -2.99 -0.38 0.23
C SER A 3 -1.90 -0.41 -0.86
N GLN A 4 -1.53 -1.60 -1.35
CA GLN A 4 -0.27 -1.82 -2.06
C GLN A 4 -0.20 -1.09 -3.40
N ILE A 5 -1.27 -1.12 -4.19
CA ILE A 5 -1.31 -0.44 -5.50
C ILE A 5 -1.24 1.08 -5.30
N ALA A 6 -2.02 1.62 -4.37
CA ALA A 6 -1.96 3.03 -4.00
C ALA A 6 -0.54 3.45 -3.58
N HIS A 7 0.12 2.69 -2.71
CA HIS A 7 1.52 2.96 -2.32
C HIS A 7 2.49 2.96 -3.49
N ILE A 8 2.39 1.98 -4.40
CA ILE A 8 3.23 1.91 -5.61
C ILE A 8 3.03 3.16 -6.48
N ILE A 9 1.78 3.61 -6.63
CA ILE A 9 1.44 4.78 -7.44
C ILE A 9 1.92 6.07 -6.79
N TYR A 10 1.80 6.18 -5.46
CA TYR A 10 2.34 7.32 -4.71
C TYR A 10 3.86 7.38 -4.83
N ALA A 11 4.54 6.23 -4.75
CA ALA A 11 5.98 6.13 -4.95
C ALA A 11 6.38 6.55 -6.37
N LYS A 12 5.66 6.07 -7.40
CA LYS A 12 5.87 6.51 -8.79
C LYS A 12 5.78 8.04 -8.91
N LYS A 13 4.70 8.64 -8.40
CA LYS A 13 4.49 10.10 -8.46
C LYS A 13 5.60 10.87 -7.72
N TYR A 14 6.06 10.37 -6.59
CA TYR A 14 7.19 10.95 -5.87
C TYR A 14 8.48 10.88 -6.70
N LEU A 15 8.79 9.71 -7.27
CA LEU A 15 10.00 9.46 -8.05
C LEU A 15 10.03 10.17 -9.41
N GLU A 16 8.87 10.55 -9.96
CA GLU A 16 8.78 11.43 -11.14
C GLU A 16 9.28 12.85 -10.82
N LYS A 17 9.01 13.34 -9.60
CA LYS A 17 9.52 14.64 -9.12
C LYS A 17 10.94 14.54 -8.53
N HIS A 18 11.33 13.37 -8.02
CA HIS A 18 12.59 13.12 -7.32
C HIS A 18 13.27 11.86 -7.90
N PRO A 19 13.84 11.97 -9.11
CA PRO A 19 14.37 10.80 -9.81
C PRO A 19 15.58 10.19 -9.07
N LEU A 20 15.50 8.88 -8.82
CA LEU A 20 16.63 8.06 -8.38
C LEU A 20 17.29 7.36 -9.59
N PRO A 21 18.54 6.89 -9.46
CA PRO A 21 19.14 5.99 -10.46
C PRO A 21 18.30 4.72 -10.70
N ASN A 22 18.49 4.07 -11.86
CA ASN A 22 17.83 2.79 -12.15
C ASN A 22 18.30 1.70 -11.16
N GLY A 23 17.41 0.78 -10.76
CA GLY A 23 17.65 -0.19 -9.68
C GLY A 23 17.30 0.36 -8.29
N GLU A 24 17.71 1.59 -7.98
CA GLU A 24 17.34 2.27 -6.73
C GLU A 24 15.85 2.60 -6.67
N LYS A 25 15.22 2.91 -7.82
CA LYS A 25 13.76 3.07 -7.94
C LYS A 25 12.99 1.81 -7.55
N ASP A 26 13.43 0.65 -8.03
CA ASP A 26 12.74 -0.62 -7.78
C ASP A 26 12.90 -1.03 -6.31
N LEU A 27 14.09 -0.81 -5.73
CA LEU A 27 14.32 -0.97 -4.28
C LEU A 27 13.47 -0.03 -3.43
N PHE A 28 13.28 1.22 -3.87
CA PHE A 28 12.39 2.17 -3.20
C PHE A 28 10.94 1.66 -3.21
N ILE A 29 10.44 1.21 -4.37
CA ILE A 29 9.07 0.65 -4.48
C ILE A 29 8.94 -0.62 -3.63
N LEU A 30 9.95 -1.48 -3.60
CA LEU A 30 10.01 -2.67 -2.73
C LEU A 30 9.85 -2.27 -1.26
N GLY A 31 10.63 -1.29 -0.81
CA GLY A 31 10.54 -0.74 0.53
C GLY A 31 9.18 -0.11 0.83
N CYS A 32 8.54 0.48 -0.17
CA CYS A 32 7.23 1.13 -0.02
C CYS A 32 6.07 0.16 0.23
N VAL A 33 6.20 -1.12 -0.13
CA VAL A 33 5.17 -2.15 0.16
C VAL A 33 5.57 -3.07 1.31
N PHE A 34 6.82 -2.97 1.79
CA PHE A 34 7.35 -3.80 2.86
C PHE A 34 6.56 -3.74 4.18
N PRO A 35 6.13 -2.58 4.73
CA PRO A 35 5.67 -2.50 6.13
C PRO A 35 4.45 -3.37 6.44
N ASP A 36 3.64 -3.67 5.43
CA ASP A 36 2.45 -4.50 5.58
C ASP A 36 2.73 -6.01 5.64
N ILE A 37 3.99 -6.46 5.47
CA ILE A 37 4.42 -7.85 5.74
C ILE A 37 4.05 -8.34 7.14
N ARG A 38 3.89 -7.42 8.10
CA ARG A 38 3.39 -7.68 9.46
C ARG A 38 2.06 -8.42 9.50
N ARG A 39 1.29 -8.39 8.40
CA ARG A 39 -0.01 -9.05 8.30
C ARG A 39 0.15 -10.57 8.11
N LEU A 40 1.35 -11.04 7.77
CA LEU A 40 1.68 -12.46 7.57
C LEU A 40 2.66 -12.98 8.63
N ALA A 41 3.62 -12.15 9.05
CA ALA A 41 4.67 -12.59 9.97
C ALA A 41 4.17 -12.61 11.42
N GLU A 42 4.14 -13.80 12.04
CA GLU A 42 3.54 -14.05 13.37
C GLU A 42 4.12 -13.19 14.50
N ASN A 43 5.39 -12.79 14.40
CA ASN A 43 6.10 -12.03 15.43
C ASN A 43 6.38 -10.57 15.07
N LEU A 44 5.84 -10.09 13.95
CA LEU A 44 6.12 -8.74 13.47
C LEU A 44 5.00 -7.79 13.87
N THR A 45 5.29 -6.92 14.82
CA THR A 45 4.30 -5.95 15.29
C THR A 45 4.26 -4.71 14.39
N ARG A 46 3.17 -3.93 14.51
CA ARG A 46 3.12 -2.57 13.93
C ARG A 46 4.26 -1.70 14.45
N LYS A 47 4.71 -1.87 15.69
CA LYS A 47 5.89 -1.15 16.21
C LYS A 47 7.15 -1.50 15.43
N GLY A 48 7.38 -2.79 15.16
CA GLY A 48 8.54 -3.24 14.40
C GLY A 48 8.58 -2.78 12.93
N THR A 49 7.43 -2.40 12.36
CA THR A 49 7.32 -2.00 10.95
C THR A 49 6.92 -0.56 10.72
N HIS A 50 6.26 0.11 11.65
CA HIS A 50 5.68 1.44 11.44
C HIS A 50 6.15 2.48 12.47
N MET A 51 7.00 2.09 13.42
CA MET A 51 7.73 3.01 14.33
C MET A 51 9.25 2.89 14.13
N ALA A 52 9.68 2.63 12.88
CA ALA A 52 11.09 2.40 12.55
C ALA A 52 11.90 3.69 12.35
N PHE A 53 11.25 4.86 12.42
CA PHE A 53 11.85 6.16 12.17
C PHE A 53 11.30 7.17 13.18
N ASP A 54 12.16 8.05 13.69
CA ASP A 54 11.78 9.08 14.68
C ASP A 54 10.90 10.17 14.07
N HIS A 55 11.16 10.53 12.81
CA HIS A 55 10.41 11.52 12.05
C HIS A 55 9.89 10.92 10.74
N ILE A 56 8.61 11.13 10.47
CA ILE A 56 7.92 10.68 9.25
C ILE A 56 7.73 11.89 8.32
N ASP A 57 8.76 12.17 7.54
CA ASP A 57 8.81 13.25 6.53
C ASP A 57 9.40 12.72 5.21
N LEU A 58 9.59 13.60 4.23
CA LEU A 58 10.21 13.27 2.94
C LEU A 58 11.74 13.48 2.92
N ASN A 59 12.39 13.57 4.09
CA ASN A 59 13.84 13.62 4.19
C ASN A 59 14.43 12.20 4.30
N PHE A 60 15.14 11.78 3.25
CA PHE A 60 15.74 10.44 3.15
C PHE A 60 17.27 10.43 3.27
N ALA A 61 17.87 11.53 3.72
CA ALA A 61 19.32 11.62 3.91
C ALA A 61 19.83 10.46 4.80
N GLY A 62 20.87 9.77 4.31
CA GLY A 62 21.49 8.64 5.02
C GLY A 62 20.71 7.32 4.99
N LEU A 63 19.59 7.25 4.27
CA LEU A 63 18.83 6.01 4.08
C LEU A 63 19.21 5.31 2.77
N THR A 64 19.20 3.98 2.77
CA THR A 64 19.17 3.19 1.53
C THR A 64 17.83 3.38 0.83
N SER A 65 17.74 3.15 -0.49
CA SER A 65 16.48 3.32 -1.22
C SER A 65 15.35 2.47 -0.65
N PHE A 66 15.64 1.24 -0.22
CA PHE A 66 14.65 0.40 0.48
C PHE A 66 14.12 1.06 1.77
N ARG A 67 15.01 1.59 2.62
CA ARG A 67 14.60 2.27 3.86
C ARG A 67 13.89 3.59 3.58
N ALA A 68 14.29 4.31 2.53
CA ALA A 68 13.60 5.52 2.07
C ALA A 68 12.17 5.20 1.61
N GLY A 69 12.00 4.14 0.81
CA GLY A 69 10.69 3.62 0.41
C GLY A 69 9.82 3.21 1.59
N TRP A 70 10.42 2.54 2.57
CA TRP A 70 9.74 2.21 3.83
C TRP A 70 9.29 3.48 4.56
N LYS A 71 10.17 4.45 4.80
CA LYS A 71 9.79 5.72 5.44
C LYS A 71 8.67 6.43 4.65
N PHE A 72 8.76 6.39 3.33
CA PHE A 72 7.76 6.96 2.43
C PHE A 72 6.38 6.27 2.52
N HIS A 73 6.31 4.95 2.72
CA HIS A 73 5.05 4.26 3.03
C HIS A 73 4.36 4.88 4.25
N LEU A 74 5.12 5.11 5.33
CA LEU A 74 4.59 5.67 6.57
C LEU A 74 4.11 7.11 6.37
N TYR A 75 4.86 7.89 5.59
CA TYR A 75 4.45 9.23 5.18
C TYR A 75 3.12 9.19 4.41
N CYS A 76 3.00 8.32 3.41
CA CYS A 76 1.76 8.16 2.64
C CYS A 76 0.58 7.76 3.54
N ASP A 77 0.81 6.86 4.49
CA ASP A 77 -0.21 6.39 5.41
C ASP A 77 -0.80 7.52 6.27
N MET A 78 0.08 8.38 6.79
CA MET A 78 -0.26 9.57 7.56
C MET A 78 -0.91 10.63 6.66
N LYS A 79 -0.29 10.96 5.53
CA LYS A 79 -0.76 12.02 4.64
C LYS A 79 -2.12 11.72 4.03
N ARG A 80 -2.35 10.47 3.65
CA ARG A 80 -3.67 10.00 3.20
C ARG A 80 -4.74 10.23 4.27
N GLU A 81 -4.42 9.97 5.53
CA GLU A 81 -5.37 10.17 6.63
C GLU A 81 -5.72 11.65 6.81
N GLU A 82 -4.73 12.55 6.72
CA GLU A 82 -4.98 13.99 6.72
C GLU A 82 -5.92 14.42 5.58
N ILE A 83 -5.68 13.92 4.36
CA ILE A 83 -6.49 14.24 3.18
C ILE A 83 -7.93 13.73 3.34
N LEU A 84 -8.11 12.48 3.78
CA LEU A 84 -9.45 11.93 3.99
C LEU A 84 -10.24 12.70 5.04
N ASN A 85 -9.59 13.13 6.12
CA ASN A 85 -10.23 13.95 7.16
C ASN A 85 -10.53 15.38 6.66
N LYS A 86 -9.62 16.00 5.91
CA LYS A 86 -9.84 17.32 5.27
C LYS A 86 -11.11 17.35 4.41
N TYR A 87 -11.44 16.23 3.77
CA TYR A 87 -12.61 16.11 2.89
C TYR A 87 -13.82 15.40 3.53
N ASP A 88 -13.85 15.24 4.85
CA ASP A 88 -14.96 14.60 5.57
C ASP A 88 -15.31 13.18 5.04
N PHE A 89 -14.32 12.46 4.50
CA PHE A 89 -14.54 11.18 3.82
C PHE A 89 -15.37 10.21 4.68
N TYR A 90 -15.03 10.05 5.95
CA TYR A 90 -15.69 9.10 6.84
C TYR A 90 -17.14 9.45 7.14
N LYS A 91 -17.48 10.75 7.12
CA LYS A 91 -18.86 11.21 7.27
C LYS A 91 -19.66 10.94 5.99
N ILE A 92 -19.07 11.23 4.84
CA ILE A 92 -19.69 11.05 3.52
C ILE A 92 -19.88 9.57 3.18
N ALA A 93 -18.89 8.74 3.50
CA ALA A 93 -18.87 7.32 3.19
C ALA A 93 -19.69 6.47 4.18
N GLY A 94 -20.19 7.06 5.28
CA GLY A 94 -21.04 6.38 6.26
C GLY A 94 -20.42 5.13 6.87
N GLU A 95 -21.23 4.09 7.07
CA GLU A 95 -20.78 2.81 7.64
C GLU A 95 -19.74 2.10 6.77
N ALA A 96 -19.84 2.22 5.45
CA ALA A 96 -18.84 1.66 4.55
C ALA A 96 -17.48 2.33 4.72
N GLY A 97 -17.48 3.65 4.92
CA GLY A 97 -16.29 4.45 5.21
C GLY A 97 -15.58 4.04 6.50
N LYS A 98 -16.30 3.49 7.49
CA LYS A 98 -15.71 2.98 8.73
C LYS A 98 -14.91 1.69 8.51
N SER A 99 -15.14 0.99 7.40
CA SER A 99 -14.33 -0.16 7.00
C SER A 99 -13.04 0.32 6.34
N TRP A 100 -12.02 0.59 7.16
CA TRP A 100 -10.70 1.04 6.70
C TRP A 100 -10.11 0.18 5.57
N GLN A 101 -10.36 -1.14 5.58
CA GLN A 101 -9.88 -2.02 4.52
C GLN A 101 -10.67 -1.80 3.21
N ALA A 102 -12.00 -1.62 3.27
CA ALA A 102 -12.82 -1.40 2.08
C ALA A 102 -12.39 -0.13 1.31
N ASN A 103 -12.13 0.96 2.05
CA ASN A 103 -11.70 2.23 1.46
C ASN A 103 -10.42 2.08 0.64
N LYS A 104 -9.45 1.32 1.15
CA LYS A 104 -8.15 1.12 0.52
C LYS A 104 -8.22 0.19 -0.68
N MET A 105 -9.04 -0.87 -0.61
CA MET A 105 -9.19 -1.79 -1.73
C MET A 105 -9.88 -1.12 -2.91
N LEU A 106 -10.90 -0.28 -2.64
CA LEU A 106 -11.53 0.53 -3.68
C LEU A 106 -10.54 1.52 -4.30
N GLU A 107 -9.71 2.17 -3.49
CA GLU A 107 -8.66 3.06 -3.99
C GLU A 107 -7.65 2.34 -4.89
N ASP A 108 -7.23 1.12 -4.54
CA ASP A 108 -6.36 0.29 -5.39
C ASP A 108 -7.00 -0.02 -6.76
N GLU A 109 -8.31 -0.33 -6.80
CA GLU A 109 -9.06 -0.51 -8.06
C GLU A 109 -9.12 0.76 -8.90
N LEU A 110 -9.42 1.89 -8.27
CA LEU A 110 -9.55 3.18 -8.95
C LEU A 110 -8.24 3.70 -9.52
N LEU A 111 -7.12 3.36 -8.90
CA LEU A 111 -5.80 3.87 -9.27
C LEU A 111 -5.03 2.91 -10.20
N TYR A 112 -5.44 1.65 -10.35
CA TYR A 112 -4.64 0.64 -11.06
C TYR A 112 -4.12 1.09 -12.44
N ASP A 113 -4.97 1.73 -13.23
CA ASP A 113 -4.63 2.15 -14.61
C ASP A 113 -3.63 3.32 -14.68
N VAL A 114 -3.29 3.94 -13.55
CA VAL A 114 -2.31 5.04 -13.46
C VAL A 114 -0.87 4.53 -13.63
N TYR A 115 -0.62 3.25 -13.32
CA TYR A 115 0.69 2.62 -13.49
C TYR A 115 0.68 1.74 -14.74
N ASN A 116 1.63 1.97 -15.65
CA ASN A 116 1.62 1.37 -16.99
C ASN A 116 2.64 0.23 -17.17
N ASN A 117 3.26 -0.26 -16.09
CA ASN A 117 4.32 -1.27 -16.19
C ASN A 117 4.24 -2.33 -15.07
N TRP A 118 3.03 -2.80 -14.77
CA TRP A 118 2.78 -3.78 -13.71
C TRP A 118 3.60 -5.05 -13.90
N GLU A 119 3.76 -5.52 -15.13
CA GLU A 119 4.53 -6.72 -15.50
C GLU A 119 5.97 -6.70 -14.97
N LYS A 120 6.65 -5.55 -15.09
CA LYS A 120 8.00 -5.37 -14.52
C LYS A 120 8.00 -5.56 -13.00
N LEU A 121 7.04 -4.95 -12.30
CA LEU A 121 6.95 -5.06 -10.84
C LEU A 121 6.57 -6.47 -10.38
N VAL A 122 5.67 -7.14 -11.10
CA VAL A 122 5.32 -8.55 -10.84
C VAL A 122 6.57 -9.42 -10.94
N HIS A 123 7.35 -9.28 -12.02
CA HIS A 123 8.60 -10.02 -12.17
C HIS A 123 9.58 -9.69 -11.06
N TYR A 124 9.73 -8.41 -10.72
CA TYR A 124 10.65 -7.96 -9.69
C TYR A 124 10.28 -8.47 -8.30
N PHE A 125 8.99 -8.43 -7.92
CA PHE A 125 8.51 -8.91 -6.62
C PHE A 125 8.60 -10.44 -6.48
N ASN A 126 8.39 -11.19 -7.57
CA ASN A 126 8.64 -12.64 -7.57
C ASN A 126 10.13 -13.00 -7.43
N ASN A 127 11.03 -12.06 -7.72
CA ASN A 127 12.48 -12.24 -7.64
C ASN A 127 13.13 -11.19 -6.72
N ALA A 128 12.43 -10.81 -5.64
CA ALA A 128 12.83 -9.69 -4.80
C ALA A 128 14.24 -9.92 -4.20
N PRO A 129 15.18 -8.95 -4.35
CA PRO A 129 16.51 -9.08 -3.79
C PRO A 129 16.42 -9.17 -2.26
N MET A 130 17.35 -9.90 -1.66
CA MET A 130 17.51 -9.85 -0.21
C MET A 130 17.97 -8.45 0.18
N VAL A 131 17.27 -7.87 1.16
CA VAL A 131 17.67 -6.63 1.81
C VAL A 131 18.02 -6.96 3.25
N GLU A 132 18.91 -6.17 3.88
CA GLU A 132 19.16 -6.30 5.31
C GLU A 132 17.89 -5.88 6.06
N LEU A 133 17.22 -6.86 6.66
CA LEU A 133 15.99 -6.66 7.40
C LEU A 133 16.30 -6.41 8.88
N SER A 134 15.44 -5.62 9.53
CA SER A 134 15.40 -5.57 10.98
C SER A 134 15.22 -6.98 11.56
N ALA A 135 15.89 -7.27 12.68
CA ALA A 135 15.78 -8.55 13.38
C ALA A 135 14.30 -8.98 13.51
N GLY A 136 13.97 -10.17 13.00
CA GLY A 136 12.65 -10.80 13.18
C GLY A 136 11.84 -11.11 11.91
N VAL A 137 12.25 -10.66 10.71
CA VAL A 137 11.59 -11.10 9.46
C VAL A 137 12.37 -12.26 8.85
N SER A 138 11.72 -13.44 8.79
CA SER A 138 12.30 -14.60 8.12
C SER A 138 12.31 -14.43 6.60
N ARG A 139 13.30 -15.01 5.92
CA ARG A 139 13.35 -15.03 4.45
C ARG A 139 12.07 -15.63 3.82
N PRO A 140 11.53 -16.77 4.32
CA PRO A 140 10.25 -17.29 3.81
C PRO A 140 9.08 -16.30 3.95
N SER A 141 8.98 -15.57 5.06
CA SER A 141 7.92 -14.56 5.24
C SER A 141 8.07 -13.39 4.27
N PHE A 142 9.32 -12.98 4.01
CA PHE A 142 9.65 -11.94 3.03
C PHE A 142 9.21 -12.37 1.63
N GLU A 143 9.68 -13.53 1.16
CA GLU A 143 9.34 -14.06 -0.17
C GLU A 143 7.84 -14.28 -0.33
N LEU A 144 7.17 -14.84 0.68
CA LEU A 144 5.72 -15.05 0.65
C LEU A 144 4.94 -13.74 0.54
N TRP A 145 5.35 -12.69 1.27
CA TRP A 145 4.71 -11.39 1.19
C TRP A 145 4.78 -10.81 -0.22
N TYR A 146 5.99 -10.75 -0.81
CA TYR A 146 6.13 -10.20 -2.16
C TYR A 146 5.46 -11.07 -3.22
N ALA A 147 5.42 -12.40 -3.07
CA ALA A 147 4.65 -13.27 -3.96
C ALA A 147 3.14 -12.99 -3.89
N ILE A 148 2.60 -12.73 -2.69
CA ILE A 148 1.20 -12.34 -2.51
C ILE A 148 0.92 -10.97 -3.15
N VAL A 149 1.81 -9.99 -2.95
CA VAL A 149 1.68 -8.66 -3.58
C VAL A 149 1.78 -8.76 -5.10
N ALA A 150 2.77 -9.50 -5.63
CA ALA A 150 2.93 -9.74 -7.06
C ALA A 150 1.66 -10.33 -7.68
N ARG A 151 1.06 -11.34 -7.03
CA ARG A 151 -0.19 -11.94 -7.48
C ARG A 151 -1.38 -10.99 -7.41
N TYR A 152 -1.40 -10.06 -6.46
CA TYR A 152 -2.47 -9.07 -6.32
C TYR A 152 -2.41 -7.98 -7.41
N ILE A 153 -1.20 -7.51 -7.75
CA ILE A 153 -1.02 -6.42 -8.73
C ILE A 153 -0.96 -6.90 -10.19
N GLU A 154 -0.88 -8.22 -10.41
CA GLU A 154 -0.77 -8.83 -11.74
C GLU A 154 -1.90 -8.44 -12.69
N LYS A 155 -3.08 -8.13 -12.16
CA LYS A 155 -4.21 -7.61 -12.92
C LYS A 155 -4.98 -6.58 -12.10
N GLN A 156 -5.81 -5.79 -12.78
CA GLN A 156 -6.67 -4.80 -12.13
C GLN A 156 -7.50 -5.46 -11.01
N PRO A 157 -7.51 -4.88 -9.80
CA PRO A 157 -8.32 -5.40 -8.71
C PRO A 157 -9.79 -5.47 -9.08
N ASP A 158 -10.32 -6.68 -8.99
CA ASP A 158 -11.74 -7.02 -9.08
C ASP A 158 -12.19 -7.68 -7.77
N ASP A 159 -13.49 -7.93 -7.62
CA ASP A 159 -14.02 -8.50 -6.37
C ASP A 159 -13.32 -9.81 -5.98
N ARG A 160 -12.98 -10.64 -6.97
CA ARG A 160 -12.31 -11.93 -6.75
C ARG A 160 -10.88 -11.75 -6.23
N THR A 161 -10.08 -10.90 -6.86
CA THR A 161 -8.68 -10.68 -6.46
C THR A 161 -8.58 -9.95 -5.14
N MET A 162 -9.44 -8.97 -4.89
CA MET A 162 -9.53 -8.31 -3.59
C MET A 162 -9.87 -9.30 -2.49
N HIS A 163 -10.86 -10.16 -2.71
CA HIS A 163 -11.24 -11.20 -1.75
C HIS A 163 -10.09 -12.16 -1.45
N ILE A 164 -9.41 -12.67 -2.49
CA ILE A 164 -8.23 -13.52 -2.35
C ILE A 164 -7.13 -12.80 -1.56
N PHE A 165 -6.82 -11.55 -1.91
CA PHE A 165 -5.77 -10.80 -1.22
C PHE A 165 -6.09 -10.58 0.27
N VAL A 166 -7.32 -10.21 0.59
CA VAL A 166 -7.78 -10.00 1.98
C VAL A 166 -7.79 -11.32 2.75
N SER A 167 -8.27 -12.41 2.16
CA SER A 167 -8.35 -13.72 2.83
C SER A 167 -6.99 -14.36 3.13
N LYS A 168 -5.94 -13.99 2.39
CA LYS A 168 -4.55 -14.41 2.66
C LYS A 168 -3.92 -13.74 3.86
N GLN A 169 -4.59 -12.78 4.50
CA GLN A 169 -4.10 -12.05 5.65
C GLN A 169 -4.88 -12.49 6.90
N PRO A 170 -4.27 -13.28 7.82
CA PRO A 170 -4.94 -13.84 9.00
C PRO A 170 -5.72 -12.84 9.86
N ALA A 171 -5.34 -11.57 9.85
CA ALA A 171 -6.03 -10.49 10.55
C ALA A 171 -7.47 -10.24 10.05
N PHE A 172 -7.82 -10.67 8.83
CA PHE A 172 -9.11 -10.39 8.20
C PHE A 172 -9.97 -11.65 8.05
N LYS A 173 -10.58 -12.08 9.16
CA LYS A 173 -11.51 -13.23 9.17
C LYS A 173 -12.87 -12.98 8.50
N LYS A 174 -13.10 -11.79 7.91
CA LYS A 174 -14.41 -11.35 7.39
C LYS A 174 -14.29 -10.69 6.03
N ALA A 175 -13.61 -11.35 5.08
CA ALA A 175 -13.42 -10.85 3.72
C ALA A 175 -14.74 -10.48 3.04
N ASP A 176 -15.79 -11.29 3.20
CA ASP A 176 -17.10 -11.04 2.58
C ASP A 176 -17.75 -9.73 3.07
N ILE A 177 -17.58 -9.39 4.35
CA ILE A 177 -18.08 -8.11 4.89
C ILE A 177 -17.32 -6.95 4.26
N ILE A 178 -16.00 -7.09 4.09
CA ILE A 178 -15.18 -6.07 3.43
C ILE A 178 -15.66 -5.88 1.99
N MET A 179 -15.90 -6.96 1.25
CA MET A 179 -16.41 -6.90 -0.12
C MET A 179 -17.77 -6.23 -0.22
N ALA A 180 -18.69 -6.52 0.71
CA ALA A 180 -19.99 -5.85 0.77
C ALA A 180 -19.86 -4.33 0.99
N ARG A 181 -18.91 -3.89 1.84
CA ARG A 181 -18.63 -2.46 2.06
C ARG A 181 -17.99 -1.80 0.84
N ILE A 182 -17.13 -2.51 0.11
CA ILE A 182 -16.57 -2.01 -1.15
C ILE A 182 -17.71 -1.75 -2.15
N ALA A 183 -18.64 -2.70 -2.29
CA ALA A 183 -19.79 -2.55 -3.18
C ALA A 183 -20.71 -1.37 -2.79
N GLU A 184 -20.84 -1.08 -1.50
CA GLU A 184 -21.53 0.11 -0.99
C GLU A 184 -20.78 1.41 -1.36
N LEU A 185 -19.47 1.46 -1.14
CA LEU A 185 -18.62 2.61 -1.49
C LEU A 185 -18.61 2.91 -3.00
N ARG A 186 -18.60 1.88 -3.86
CA ARG A 186 -18.65 2.05 -5.32
C ARG A 186 -19.88 2.83 -5.80
N LYS A 187 -20.97 2.81 -5.03
CA LYS A 187 -22.20 3.56 -5.36
C LYS A 187 -22.15 5.01 -4.89
N ASN A 188 -21.20 5.36 -4.03
CA ASN A 188 -21.04 6.70 -3.47
C ASN A 188 -20.04 7.51 -4.30
N LYS A 189 -20.57 8.29 -5.26
CA LYS A 189 -19.76 9.11 -6.18
C LYS A 189 -18.83 10.08 -5.45
N LEU A 190 -19.32 10.72 -4.38
CA LEU A 190 -18.53 11.69 -3.63
C LEU A 190 -17.37 11.02 -2.89
N ALA A 191 -17.58 9.83 -2.33
CA ALA A 191 -16.51 9.03 -1.73
C ALA A 191 -15.43 8.66 -2.77
N ILE A 192 -15.84 8.25 -3.99
CA ILE A 192 -14.91 7.95 -5.09
C ILE A 192 -14.08 9.19 -5.47
N GLU A 193 -14.73 10.35 -5.61
CA GLU A 193 -14.05 11.61 -5.93
C GLU A 193 -13.00 11.97 -4.88
N ILE A 194 -13.32 11.80 -3.59
CA ILE A 194 -12.36 12.05 -2.50
C ILE A 194 -11.20 11.06 -2.54
N LEU A 195 -11.44 9.77 -2.80
CA LEU A 195 -10.35 8.79 -2.95
C LEU A 195 -9.41 9.17 -4.11
N LYS A 196 -9.94 9.68 -5.22
CA LYS A 196 -9.12 10.18 -6.34
C LYS A 196 -8.32 11.43 -5.96
N LYS A 197 -8.83 12.30 -5.08
CA LYS A 197 -8.06 13.46 -4.57
C LYS A 197 -6.83 13.05 -3.77
N VAL A 198 -6.84 11.87 -3.15
CA VAL A 198 -5.67 11.39 -2.40
C VAL A 198 -4.45 11.32 -3.30
N VAL A 199 -4.53 10.68 -4.48
CA VAL A 199 -3.39 10.60 -5.39
C VAL A 199 -2.94 11.97 -5.91
N GLU A 200 -3.85 12.94 -6.00
CA GLU A 200 -3.56 14.30 -6.44
C GLU A 200 -2.72 15.07 -5.40
N GLU A 201 -3.05 14.92 -4.11
CA GLU A 201 -2.51 15.72 -3.00
C GLU A 201 -1.48 15.00 -2.11
N ILE A 202 -1.16 13.73 -2.39
CA ILE A 202 -0.26 12.93 -1.53
C ILE A 202 1.20 13.41 -1.50
N ILE A 203 1.68 14.10 -2.57
CA ILE A 203 3.08 14.61 -2.72
C ILE A 203 3.14 16.11 -2.90
#